data_AF-A0A9E0TPD4-F1
#
_entry.id   AF-A0A9E0TPD4-F1
#
_cell.length_a   1.000
_cell.length_b   1.000
_cell.length_c   1.000
_cell.angle_alpha   90.00
_cell.angle_beta   90.00
_cell.angle_gamma   90.00
#
_symmetry.space_group_name_H-M   'P 1'
#
loop_
_entity.id
_entity.type
_entity.pdbx_description
1 polymer ?
#
loop_
_entity_poly.entity_id
_entity_poly.type
_entity_poly.pdbx_seq_one_letter_code
_entity_poly.pdbx_strand_id
1 'polypeptide(L)'
;MSTPTDLPESEIPFLRDLVKATRQRTHVVPWTDRDGTRRQTALTTPENVKLTALAHQLHLSKTELLQRAAHIPAERPSRPPASS
;
A
#
# COMPACT_ATOMS: atom_id res chain seq x y z
N MET A 1 -3.11 26.93 -27.68
CA MET A 1 -2.27 25.83 -27.18
C MET A 1 -1.63 26.31 -25.89
N SER A 2 -2.09 25.85 -24.74
CA SER A 2 -1.49 26.25 -23.45
C SER A 2 -0.23 25.43 -23.24
N THR A 3 0.91 26.10 -23.14
CA THR A 3 2.20 25.47 -22.85
C THR A 3 2.16 24.85 -21.45
N PRO A 4 2.84 23.72 -21.22
CA PRO A 4 3.05 23.23 -19.86
C PRO A 4 3.91 24.27 -19.13
N THR A 5 3.68 24.46 -17.83
CA THR A 5 4.52 25.25 -16.89
C THR A 5 4.02 26.66 -16.58
N ASP A 6 2.80 26.73 -16.04
CA ASP A 6 2.44 27.72 -15.00
C ASP A 6 2.28 27.00 -13.64
N LEU A 7 3.11 25.96 -13.43
CA LEU A 7 3.10 25.14 -12.23
C LEU A 7 4.13 25.70 -11.26
N PRO A 8 3.81 25.87 -9.96
CA PRO A 8 4.78 26.30 -8.99
C PRO A 8 5.97 25.32 -8.94
N GLU A 9 7.20 25.83 -8.98
CA GLU A 9 8.40 25.00 -9.02
C GLU A 9 8.49 24.02 -7.83
N SER A 10 7.95 24.41 -6.67
CA SER A 10 7.86 23.57 -5.47
C SER A 10 7.01 22.31 -5.66
N GLU A 11 6.02 22.36 -6.57
CA GLU A 11 5.08 21.26 -6.80
C GLU A 11 5.55 20.30 -7.90
N ILE A 12 6.54 20.71 -8.72
CA ILE A 12 7.05 19.88 -9.83
C ILE A 12 7.59 18.51 -9.34
N PRO A 13 8.36 18.39 -8.24
CA PRO A 13 8.82 17.10 -7.74
C PRO A 13 7.65 16.18 -7.36
N PHE A 14 6.68 16.70 -6.62
CA PHE A 14 5.47 15.97 -6.23
C PHE A 14 4.71 15.45 -7.45
N LEU A 15 4.49 16.30 -8.45
CA LEU A 15 3.76 15.91 -9.67
C LEU A 15 4.54 14.85 -10.49
N ARG A 16 5.87 14.95 -10.56
CA ARG A 16 6.71 13.94 -11.20
C ARG A 16 6.62 12.60 -10.48
N ASP A 17 6.65 12.62 -9.15
CA ASP A 17 6.53 11.41 -8.33
C ASP A 17 5.13 10.80 -8.43
N LEU A 18 4.09 11.62 -8.48
CA LEU A 18 2.71 11.16 -8.68
C LEU A 18 2.55 10.48 -10.05
N VAL A 19 3.07 11.07 -11.13
CA VAL A 19 3.05 10.43 -12.47
C VAL A 19 3.91 9.17 -12.50
N LYS A 20 5.05 9.15 -11.79
CA LYS A 20 5.87 7.95 -11.67
C LYS A 20 5.14 6.83 -10.92
N ALA A 21 4.43 7.16 -9.84
CA ALA A 21 3.65 6.21 -9.05
C ALA A 21 2.49 5.62 -9.86
N THR A 22 1.76 6.43 -10.64
CA THR A 22 0.64 5.92 -11.48
C THR A 22 1.09 4.95 -12.57
N ARG A 23 2.34 5.05 -13.04
CA ARG A 23 2.92 4.12 -14.03
C ARG A 23 3.41 2.81 -13.42
N GLN A 24 3.55 2.73 -12.10
CA GLN A 24 3.93 1.48 -11.45
C GLN A 24 2.75 0.53 -11.52
N ARG A 25 2.94 -0.63 -12.16
CA ARG A 25 1.94 -1.70 -12.16
C ARG A 25 1.76 -2.20 -10.75
N THR A 26 0.61 -1.91 -10.16
CA THR A 26 0.23 -2.44 -8.86
C THR A 26 -0.40 -3.82 -9.01
N HIS A 27 0.01 -4.75 -8.16
CA HIS A 27 -0.60 -6.06 -8.05
C HIS A 27 -1.75 -5.97 -7.05
N VAL A 28 -2.98 -6.15 -7.53
CA VAL A 28 -4.16 -6.11 -6.67
C VAL A 28 -4.49 -7.52 -6.19
N VAL A 29 -4.59 -7.69 -4.88
CA VAL A 29 -5.02 -8.94 -4.25
C VAL A 29 -6.38 -8.72 -3.58
N PRO A 30 -7.46 -9.35 -4.07
CA PRO A 30 -8.75 -9.33 -3.39
C PRO A 30 -8.76 -10.29 -2.20
N TRP A 31 -9.42 -9.90 -1.12
CA TRP A 31 -9.57 -10.71 0.09
C TRP A 31 -10.79 -10.25 0.91
N THR A 32 -11.22 -11.08 1.85
CA THR A 32 -12.35 -10.76 2.76
C THR A 32 -11.82 -10.49 4.15
N ASP A 33 -12.14 -9.34 4.73
CA ASP A 33 -11.71 -8.97 6.07
C ASP A 33 -12.51 -9.71 7.16
N ARG A 34 -12.07 -9.62 8.41
CA ARG A 34 -12.64 -10.32 9.58
C ARG A 34 -14.11 -10.00 9.85
N ASP A 35 -14.60 -8.87 9.33
CA ASP A 35 -15.99 -8.40 9.41
C ASP A 35 -16.84 -8.87 8.21
N GLY A 36 -16.27 -9.65 7.30
CA GLY A 36 -16.92 -10.09 6.06
C GLY A 36 -16.82 -9.08 4.91
N THR A 37 -16.20 -7.92 5.12
CA THR A 37 -16.05 -6.89 4.09
C THR A 37 -15.08 -7.34 3.00
N ARG A 38 -15.50 -7.28 1.73
CA ARG A 38 -14.60 -7.50 0.60
C ARG A 38 -13.65 -6.32 0.45
N ARG A 39 -12.35 -6.60 0.48
CA ARG A 39 -11.28 -5.62 0.32
C ARG A 39 -10.39 -5.98 -0.86
N GLN A 40 -9.66 -4.98 -1.33
CA GLN A 40 -8.59 -5.12 -2.30
C GLN A 40 -7.36 -4.41 -1.76
N THR A 41 -6.23 -5.09 -1.76
CA THR A 41 -4.94 -4.49 -1.42
C THR A 41 -4.12 -4.34 -2.69
N ALA A 42 -3.79 -3.10 -3.05
CA ALA A 42 -2.86 -2.80 -4.12
C ALA A 42 -1.43 -2.86 -3.59
N LEU A 43 -0.58 -3.65 -4.22
CA LEU A 43 0.82 -3.86 -3.84
C LEU A 43 1.73 -3.31 -4.94
N THR A 44 2.77 -2.60 -4.55
CA THR A 44 3.93 -2.37 -5.41
C THR A 44 4.62 -3.70 -5.73
N THR A 45 5.47 -3.71 -6.76
CA THR A 45 6.30 -4.88 -7.09
C THR A 45 7.07 -5.45 -5.89
N PRO A 46 7.83 -4.65 -5.09
CA PRO A 46 8.57 -5.20 -3.95
C PRO A 46 7.64 -5.78 -2.87
N GLU A 47 6.51 -5.15 -2.59
CA GLU A 47 5.52 -5.67 -1.64
C GLU A 47 4.92 -7.00 -2.12
N ASN A 48 4.58 -7.11 -3.40
CA ASN A 48 4.06 -8.35 -3.97
C ASN A 48 5.10 -9.48 -3.94
N VAL A 49 6.38 -9.19 -4.20
CA VAL A 49 7.47 -10.17 -4.07
C VAL A 49 7.58 -10.66 -2.62
N LYS A 50 7.60 -9.74 -1.65
CA LYS A 50 7.68 -10.07 -0.22
C LYS A 50 6.47 -10.89 0.24
N LEU A 51 5.25 -10.49 -0.12
CA LEU A 51 4.03 -11.21 0.23
C LEU A 51 4.01 -12.62 -0.40
N THR A 52 4.47 -12.75 -1.65
CA THR A 52 4.56 -14.04 -2.33
C THR A 52 5.54 -14.97 -1.62
N ALA A 53 6.73 -14.48 -1.26
CA ALA A 53 7.71 -15.27 -0.52
C ALA A 53 7.17 -15.76 0.84
N LEU A 54 6.52 -14.88 1.60
CA LEU A 54 5.90 -15.24 2.88
C LEU A 54 4.77 -16.25 2.72
N ALA A 55 3.91 -16.08 1.72
CA ALA A 55 2.84 -17.01 1.41
C ALA A 55 3.38 -18.41 1.09
N HIS A 56 4.46 -18.48 0.30
CA HIS A 56 5.15 -19.74 0.01
C HIS A 56 5.76 -20.38 1.26
N GLN A 57 6.44 -19.62 2.11
CA GLN A 57 7.05 -20.12 3.35
C GLN A 57 6.01 -20.70 4.32
N LEU A 58 4.81 -20.13 4.36
CA LEU A 58 3.73 -20.56 5.24
C LEU A 58 2.77 -21.57 4.61
N HIS A 59 3.00 -21.97 3.35
CA HIS A 59 2.09 -22.79 2.55
C HIS A 59 0.65 -22.23 2.48
N LEU A 60 0.53 -20.90 2.37
CA LEU A 60 -0.74 -20.20 2.27
C LEU A 60 -0.90 -19.54 0.90
N SER A 61 -2.14 -19.24 0.53
CA SER A 61 -2.39 -18.27 -0.54
C SER A 61 -2.14 -16.83 -0.04
N LYS A 62 -1.86 -15.89 -0.96
CA LYS A 62 -1.72 -14.47 -0.60
C LYS A 62 -2.99 -13.90 0.05
N THR A 63 -4.15 -14.31 -0.45
CA THR A 63 -5.46 -13.93 0.10
C THR A 63 -5.62 -14.44 1.54
N GLU A 64 -5.30 -15.71 1.80
CA GLU A 64 -5.38 -16.29 3.14
C GLU A 64 -4.37 -15.64 4.11
N LEU A 65 -3.17 -15.32 3.63
CA LEU A 65 -2.19 -14.60 4.44
C LEU A 65 -2.70 -13.20 4.84
N LEU A 66 -3.32 -12.46 3.93
CA LEU A 66 -3.94 -11.15 4.24
C LEU A 66 -5.11 -11.29 5.23
N GLN A 67 -5.92 -12.33 5.09
CA GLN A 67 -7.01 -12.64 6.02
C GLN A 67 -6.49 -12.88 7.43
N ARG A 68 -5.47 -13.74 7.57
CA ARG A 68 -4.84 -14.00 8.88
C ARG A 68 -4.19 -12.74 9.45
N ALA A 69 -3.53 -11.94 8.61
CA ALA A 69 -2.90 -10.70 9.03
C ALA A 69 -3.90 -9.67 9.59
N ALA A 70 -5.15 -9.65 9.13
CA ALA A 70 -6.19 -8.75 9.64
C ALA A 70 -6.61 -9.04 11.10
N HIS A 71 -6.24 -10.20 11.64
CA HIS A 71 -6.44 -10.52 13.05
C HIS A 71 -5.28 -10.06 13.95
N ILE A 72 -4.17 -9.61 13.38
CA ILE A 72 -3.03 -9.08 14.15
C ILE A 72 -3.45 -7.73 14.75
N PRO A 73 -3.41 -7.57 16.09
CA PRO A 73 -3.72 -6.29 16.72
C PRO A 73 -2.79 -5.20 16.18
N ALA A 74 -3.34 -4.07 15.77
CA ALA A 74 -2.53 -2.91 15.45
C ALA A 74 -1.76 -2.49 16.71
N GLU A 75 -0.44 -2.30 16.58
CA GLU A 75 0.34 -1.68 17.64
C GLU A 75 -0.25 -0.30 17.92
N ARG A 76 -0.54 -0.02 19.19
CA ARG A 76 -1.01 1.30 19.61
C ARG A 76 0.15 2.26 19.34
N PRO A 77 -0.02 3.32 18.53
CA PRO A 77 1.03 4.31 18.41
C PRO A 77 1.31 4.86 19.81
N SER A 78 2.53 4.70 20.29
CA SER A 78 3.01 5.33 21.51
C SER A 78 2.79 6.83 21.36
N ARG A 79 1.81 7.36 22.10
CA ARG A 79 1.47 8.78 22.14
C ARG A 79 2.78 9.59 22.29
N PRO A 80 3.10 10.52 21.37
CA PRO A 80 4.24 11.41 21.59
C PRO A 80 3.99 12.22 22.88
N PRO A 81 5.02 12.44 23.72
CA PRO A 81 4.84 13.21 24.94
C PRO A 81 4.33 14.60 24.55
N ALA A 82 3.26 15.05 25.21
CA ALA A 82 2.76 16.40 25.07
C ALA A 82 3.90 17.36 25.47
N SER A 83 4.41 18.11 24.51
CA SER A 83 5.26 19.26 24.81
C SER A 83 4.39 20.31 25.48
N SER A 84 4.68 20.58 26.75
CA SER A 84 4.20 21.75 27.50
C SER A 84 4.87 23.03 27.03
#